data_AF-A0A1G3M2E7-F1
#
_entry.id   AF-A0A1G3M2E7-F1
#
_cell.length_a   1.000
_cell.length_b   1.000
_cell.length_c   1.000
_cell.angle_alpha   90.00
_cell.angle_beta   90.00
_cell.angle_gamma   90.00
#
_symmetry.space_group_name_H-M   'P 1'
#
loop_
_entity.id
_entity.type
_entity.pdbx_description
1 polymer ?
#
loop_
_entity_poly.entity_id
_entity_poly.type
_entity_poly.pdbx_seq_one_letter_code
_entity_poly.pdbx_strand_id
1 'polypeptide(L)'
;MNSRAVRRRPALLAAALIVVLAGAESCGPGASAAVQAPVGQAATSQSAKNAAVEQPAADGLVLAALQPGRALLASGTRAVKGLPGFGRNALPALAGEYAYLPAGQKTVPGGAPGSPGAGAEEGILRVAIWFTREPLVYPGEWTTPAEGLKTCTTLPPGISLLGAFELDEGMTLWALGAAGYTLFVSVPVELADPCRFASVFAERFLFFQRYVERPEDSSFPAILEFGR
;
A
#
# COMPACT_ATOMS: atom_id res chain seq x y z
N MET A 1 -24.32 -38.16 36.60
CA MET A 1 -23.88 -37.72 37.95
C MET A 1 -22.37 -37.83 38.02
N ASN A 2 -21.67 -36.68 38.02
CA ASN A 2 -20.47 -36.42 38.84
C ASN A 2 -19.85 -35.08 38.43
N SER A 3 -20.22 -34.06 39.18
CA SER A 3 -19.71 -32.71 39.18
C SER A 3 -18.25 -32.65 39.66
N ARG A 4 -17.39 -31.88 38.99
CA ARG A 4 -16.14 -31.39 39.60
C ARG A 4 -15.91 -29.90 39.31
N ALA A 5 -16.26 -29.13 40.33
CA ALA A 5 -15.61 -27.95 40.90
C ALA A 5 -14.80 -27.00 39.99
N VAL A 6 -15.43 -25.85 39.76
CA VAL A 6 -14.83 -24.56 39.40
C VAL A 6 -13.96 -24.05 40.56
N ARG A 7 -12.70 -23.65 40.27
CA ARG A 7 -11.90 -22.79 41.17
C ARG A 7 -11.67 -21.44 40.50
N ARG A 8 -12.43 -20.44 40.95
CA ARG A 8 -12.13 -19.02 40.75
C ARG A 8 -11.07 -18.59 41.78
N ARG A 9 -10.10 -17.78 41.35
CA ARG A 9 -9.31 -16.93 42.25
C ARG A 9 -9.46 -15.47 41.81
N PRO A 10 -9.76 -14.53 42.73
CA PRO A 10 -9.80 -13.10 42.48
C PRO A 10 -8.50 -12.41 42.93
N ALA A 11 -8.13 -11.32 42.24
CA ALA A 11 -7.34 -10.19 42.74
C ALA A 11 -7.40 -9.12 41.62
N LEU A 12 -8.24 -8.08 41.66
CA LEU A 12 -8.08 -6.83 42.42
C LEU A 12 -6.64 -6.28 42.39
N LEU A 13 -6.40 -5.31 41.50
CA LEU A 13 -5.70 -4.09 41.87
C LEU A 13 -6.00 -2.97 40.87
N ALA A 14 -6.59 -1.92 41.43
CA ALA A 14 -6.88 -0.65 40.82
C ALA A 14 -5.62 0.20 40.70
N ALA A 15 -5.52 0.99 39.63
CA ALA A 15 -4.78 2.24 39.64
C ALA A 15 -5.49 3.22 38.68
N ALA A 16 -6.27 4.12 39.27
CA ALA A 16 -6.75 5.33 38.63
C ALA A 16 -5.56 6.27 38.38
N LEU A 17 -5.51 6.93 37.23
CA LEU A 17 -4.68 8.13 37.08
C LEU A 17 -5.32 9.17 36.17
N ILE A 18 -5.96 10.14 36.84
CA ILE A 18 -5.89 11.60 36.66
C ILE A 18 -6.12 12.16 35.25
N VAL A 19 -7.30 12.76 35.11
CA VAL A 19 -7.66 13.82 34.16
C VAL A 19 -6.89 15.10 34.53
N VAL A 20 -6.23 15.72 33.56
CA VAL A 20 -5.87 17.15 33.61
C VAL A 20 -6.63 17.87 32.50
N LEU A 21 -7.64 18.62 32.92
CA LEU A 21 -8.35 19.63 32.15
C LEU A 21 -7.69 21.00 32.37
N ALA A 22 -7.88 21.86 31.37
CA ALA A 22 -7.85 23.32 31.41
C ALA A 22 -6.50 24.03 31.14
N GLY A 23 -6.54 24.79 30.04
CA GLY A 23 -5.63 25.87 29.68
C GLY A 23 -6.22 26.62 28.48
N ALA A 24 -7.34 27.31 28.71
CA ALA A 24 -7.87 28.34 27.83
C ALA A 24 -7.23 29.68 28.21
N GLU A 25 -6.84 30.48 27.21
CA GLU A 25 -6.57 31.94 27.17
C GLU A 25 -5.56 32.16 26.02
N SER A 26 -5.74 33.04 25.03
CA SER A 26 -6.33 34.37 25.09
C SER A 26 -6.80 34.86 23.71
N CYS A 27 -7.81 35.73 23.77
CA CYS A 27 -8.31 36.54 22.67
C CYS A 27 -7.28 37.62 22.28
N GLY A 28 -7.12 37.83 20.97
CA GLY A 28 -6.54 39.07 20.42
C GLY A 28 -7.37 39.56 19.23
N PRO A 29 -7.96 40.78 19.29
CA PRO A 29 -8.62 41.38 18.14
C PRO A 29 -7.59 42.16 17.31
N GLY A 30 -7.38 41.75 16.07
CA GLY A 30 -6.51 42.42 15.10
C GLY A 30 -7.30 42.76 13.84
N ALA A 31 -7.43 44.06 13.58
CA ALA A 31 -8.35 44.66 12.63
C ALA A 31 -8.11 44.34 11.15
N SER A 32 -9.25 44.26 10.43
CA SER A 32 -9.53 44.70 9.06
C SER A 32 -8.38 45.19 8.19
N ALA A 33 -8.19 44.50 7.07
CA ALA A 33 -7.96 45.15 5.78
C ALA A 33 -8.90 44.50 4.74
N ALA A 34 -9.99 45.20 4.46
CA ALA A 34 -10.84 44.91 3.31
C ALA A 34 -10.09 45.32 2.04
N VAL A 35 -9.75 44.33 1.20
CA VAL A 35 -9.32 44.59 -0.17
C VAL A 35 -10.45 44.15 -1.09
N GLN A 36 -10.89 45.12 -1.88
CA GLN A 36 -12.03 45.08 -2.79
C GLN A 36 -11.87 43.99 -3.86
N ALA A 37 -12.96 43.28 -4.13
CA ALA A 37 -13.15 42.48 -5.31
C ALA A 37 -13.40 43.37 -6.55
N PRO A 38 -12.78 43.08 -7.71
CA PRO A 38 -13.37 43.44 -8.98
C PRO A 38 -14.31 42.32 -9.45
N VAL A 39 -15.57 42.68 -9.60
CA VAL A 39 -16.60 41.94 -10.31
C VAL A 39 -16.36 42.08 -11.81
N GLY A 40 -16.41 40.96 -12.54
CA GLY A 40 -16.72 40.93 -13.97
C GLY A 40 -15.66 40.28 -14.84
N GLN A 41 -15.84 39.01 -15.20
CA GLN A 41 -16.46 38.63 -16.48
C GLN A 41 -16.42 37.12 -16.69
N ALA A 42 -17.54 36.61 -17.18
CA ALA A 42 -17.81 35.22 -17.45
C ALA A 42 -17.09 34.72 -18.72
N ALA A 43 -16.82 33.41 -18.69
CA ALA A 43 -16.73 32.48 -19.81
C ALA A 43 -15.63 32.69 -20.86
N THR A 44 -14.64 31.79 -20.85
CA THR A 44 -14.55 30.78 -21.91
C THR A 44 -13.84 29.53 -21.37
N SER A 45 -14.59 28.43 -21.37
CA SER A 45 -14.10 27.07 -21.19
C SER A 45 -13.19 26.68 -22.37
N GLN A 46 -11.88 26.65 -22.14
CA GLN A 46 -10.94 25.84 -22.91
C GLN A 46 -10.27 24.92 -21.88
N SER A 47 -10.86 23.76 -21.60
CA SER A 47 -10.49 22.52 -22.29
C SER A 47 -8.97 22.40 -22.48
N ALA A 48 -8.22 22.60 -21.39
CA ALA A 48 -6.93 21.96 -21.23
C ALA A 48 -7.19 20.45 -21.08
N LYS A 49 -7.34 19.78 -22.22
CA LYS A 49 -6.96 18.37 -22.35
C LYS A 49 -5.54 18.27 -21.82
N ASN A 50 -5.39 17.92 -20.55
CA ASN A 50 -4.13 17.43 -20.03
C ASN A 50 -3.87 16.13 -20.78
N ALA A 51 -3.14 16.27 -21.88
CA ALA A 51 -2.51 15.17 -22.57
C ALA A 51 -1.83 14.34 -21.50
N ALA A 52 -2.23 13.08 -21.42
CA ALA A 52 -1.42 12.05 -20.84
C ALA A 52 -0.01 12.25 -21.41
N VAL A 53 0.94 12.62 -20.55
CA VAL A 53 2.33 12.32 -20.82
C VAL A 53 2.38 10.80 -20.69
N GLU A 54 2.02 10.15 -21.77
CA GLU A 54 2.28 8.74 -22.01
C GLU A 54 3.78 8.60 -21.81
N GLN A 55 4.18 7.86 -20.78
CA GLN A 55 5.59 7.61 -20.47
C GLN A 55 5.89 6.14 -20.81
N PRO A 56 5.85 5.73 -22.10
CA PRO A 56 6.04 4.34 -22.51
C PRO A 56 7.52 3.90 -22.46
N ALA A 57 8.46 4.81 -22.20
CA ALA A 57 9.88 4.49 -22.17
C ALA A 57 10.35 3.85 -20.85
N ALA A 58 9.65 4.11 -19.73
CA ALA A 58 10.02 3.57 -18.42
C ALA A 58 9.73 2.07 -18.33
N ASP A 59 8.55 1.63 -18.81
CA ASP A 59 8.19 0.22 -18.84
C ASP A 59 9.18 -0.59 -19.70
N GLY A 60 9.54 -0.11 -20.90
CA GLY A 60 10.49 -0.82 -21.77
C GLY A 60 11.86 -1.08 -21.14
N LEU A 61 12.38 -0.12 -20.36
CA LEU A 61 13.66 -0.28 -19.64
C LEU A 61 13.53 -1.22 -18.43
N VAL A 62 12.41 -1.16 -17.71
CA VAL A 62 12.14 -2.05 -16.57
C VAL A 62 12.02 -3.50 -17.04
N LEU A 63 11.28 -3.73 -18.12
CA LEU A 63 11.12 -5.06 -18.72
C LEU A 63 12.46 -5.61 -19.24
N ALA A 64 13.31 -4.76 -19.84
CA ALA A 64 14.65 -5.16 -20.28
C ALA A 64 15.61 -5.53 -19.14
N ALA A 65 15.43 -4.92 -17.95
CA ALA A 65 16.25 -5.19 -16.77
C ALA A 65 15.69 -6.33 -15.88
N LEU A 66 14.48 -6.81 -16.16
CA LEU A 66 13.80 -7.80 -15.34
C LEU A 66 14.49 -9.16 -15.44
N GLN A 67 14.73 -9.79 -14.28
CA GLN A 67 15.37 -11.09 -14.18
C GLN A 67 14.44 -12.07 -13.47
N PRO A 68 14.50 -13.38 -13.77
CA PRO A 68 13.68 -14.37 -13.09
C PRO A 68 13.98 -14.39 -11.58
N GLY A 69 12.92 -14.45 -10.76
CA GLY A 69 13.03 -14.38 -9.30
C GLY A 69 13.29 -12.96 -8.77
N ARG A 70 13.01 -11.92 -9.57
CA ARG A 70 13.13 -10.51 -9.17
C ARG A 70 11.87 -9.75 -9.53
N ALA A 71 11.50 -8.79 -8.68
CA ALA A 71 10.53 -7.75 -9.01
C ALA A 71 11.22 -6.39 -9.09
N LEU A 72 10.82 -5.59 -10.07
CA LEU A 72 11.30 -4.23 -10.30
C LEU A 72 10.14 -3.26 -10.20
N LEU A 73 10.35 -2.13 -9.54
CA LEU A 73 9.36 -1.08 -9.42
C LEU A 73 9.16 -0.42 -10.79
N ALA A 74 8.07 -0.75 -11.46
CA ALA A 74 7.72 -0.24 -12.79
C ALA A 74 7.09 1.15 -12.73
N SER A 75 6.18 1.35 -11.77
CA SER A 75 5.66 2.67 -11.41
C SER A 75 6.12 3.04 -10.01
N GLY A 76 6.87 4.14 -9.93
CA GLY A 76 7.43 4.68 -8.70
C GLY A 76 6.39 5.09 -7.65
N THR A 77 6.90 5.53 -6.49
CA THR A 77 6.10 5.96 -5.34
C THR A 77 5.30 7.22 -5.68
N ARG A 78 3.99 7.09 -5.90
CA ARG A 78 3.09 8.20 -6.25
C ARG A 78 2.09 8.46 -5.12
N ALA A 79 1.92 9.72 -4.75
CA ALA A 79 0.85 10.11 -3.84
C ALA A 79 -0.53 9.90 -4.51
N VAL A 80 -1.44 9.24 -3.80
CA VAL A 80 -2.82 9.01 -4.21
C VAL A 80 -3.79 9.39 -3.09
N LYS A 81 -5.03 9.68 -3.46
CA LYS A 81 -6.13 9.89 -2.52
C LYS A 81 -7.13 8.76 -2.67
N GLY A 82 -7.07 7.82 -1.75
CA GLY A 82 -7.91 6.63 -1.71
C GLY A 82 -7.13 5.33 -1.74
N LEU A 83 -7.74 4.31 -1.15
CA LEU A 83 -7.25 2.94 -1.09
C LEU A 83 -8.32 2.01 -1.64
N PRO A 84 -7.94 1.02 -2.46
CA PRO A 84 -8.91 0.03 -2.92
C PRO A 84 -9.50 -0.75 -1.73
N GLY A 85 -10.79 -1.07 -1.80
CA GLY A 85 -11.52 -1.74 -0.71
C GLY A 85 -11.95 -0.83 0.46
N PHE A 86 -11.67 0.48 0.42
CA PHE A 86 -12.07 1.45 1.46
C PHE A 86 -13.03 2.55 0.94
N GLY A 87 -13.71 2.30 -0.17
CA GLY A 87 -14.70 3.22 -0.76
C GLY A 87 -14.11 4.52 -1.32
N ARG A 88 -14.96 5.54 -1.54
CA ARG A 88 -14.59 6.86 -2.10
C ARG A 88 -13.79 7.76 -1.13
N ASN A 89 -13.19 7.20 -0.10
CA ASN A 89 -12.48 7.96 0.92
C ASN A 89 -11.20 8.57 0.34
N ALA A 90 -10.93 9.84 0.66
CA ALA A 90 -9.72 10.55 0.27
C ALA A 90 -8.54 10.24 1.21
N LEU A 91 -8.35 8.97 1.57
CA LEU A 91 -7.26 8.56 2.45
C LEU A 91 -5.93 8.86 1.77
N PRO A 92 -5.05 9.66 2.39
CA PRO A 92 -3.71 9.86 1.86
C PRO A 92 -2.96 8.52 1.85
N ALA A 93 -2.43 8.18 0.69
CA ALA A 93 -1.65 6.97 0.51
C ALA A 93 -0.55 7.19 -0.54
N LEU A 94 0.40 6.27 -0.54
CA LEU A 94 1.36 6.09 -1.63
C LEU A 94 0.97 4.84 -2.40
N ALA A 95 1.09 4.89 -3.73
CA ALA A 95 0.85 3.76 -4.61
C ALA A 95 2.10 3.51 -5.48
N GLY A 96 2.33 2.24 -5.80
CA GLY A 96 3.38 1.79 -6.71
C GLY A 96 2.96 0.52 -7.42
N GLU A 97 3.72 0.12 -8.43
CA GLU A 97 3.50 -1.13 -9.14
C GLU A 97 4.83 -1.80 -9.44
N TYR A 98 4.92 -3.09 -9.15
CA TYR A 98 6.04 -3.93 -9.52
C TYR A 98 5.72 -4.75 -10.76
N ALA A 99 6.71 -4.85 -11.65
CA ALA A 99 6.79 -5.93 -12.62
C ALA A 99 7.59 -7.08 -11.98
N TYR A 100 6.99 -8.26 -11.88
CA TYR A 100 7.59 -9.45 -11.28
C TYR A 100 7.68 -10.57 -12.30
N LEU A 101 8.88 -11.16 -12.42
CA LEU A 101 9.08 -12.37 -13.22
C LEU A 101 9.35 -13.55 -12.28
N PRO A 102 8.43 -14.52 -12.16
CA PRO A 102 8.62 -15.72 -11.37
C PRO A 102 9.91 -16.48 -11.71
N ALA A 103 10.52 -17.11 -10.71
CA ALA A 103 11.67 -17.97 -10.92
C ALA A 103 11.30 -19.14 -11.86
N GLY A 104 12.17 -19.44 -12.83
CA GLY A 104 11.96 -20.52 -13.80
C GLY A 104 11.23 -20.09 -15.08
N GLN A 105 10.61 -18.90 -15.11
CA GLN A 105 10.17 -18.31 -16.37
C GLN A 105 11.33 -17.63 -17.08
N LYS A 106 11.39 -17.79 -18.40
CA LYS A 106 12.31 -17.05 -19.26
C LYS A 106 11.52 -15.94 -19.91
N THR A 107 11.99 -14.70 -19.83
CA THR A 107 11.57 -13.67 -20.77
C THR A 107 11.90 -14.18 -22.17
N VAL A 108 10.88 -14.40 -22.99
CA VAL A 108 11.11 -14.64 -24.41
C VAL A 108 11.69 -13.33 -24.97
N PRO A 109 12.86 -13.33 -25.63
CA PRO A 109 13.36 -12.14 -26.27
C PRO A 109 12.40 -11.74 -27.39
N GLY A 110 11.47 -10.84 -27.08
CA GLY A 110 10.50 -10.33 -28.02
C GLY A 110 11.15 -9.35 -29.00
N GLY A 111 11.58 -9.87 -30.15
CA GLY A 111 11.75 -9.11 -31.40
C GLY A 111 13.07 -8.36 -31.57
N ALA A 112 13.46 -8.21 -32.84
CA ALA A 112 14.61 -7.42 -33.26
C ALA A 112 14.59 -6.00 -32.67
N PRO A 113 15.77 -5.38 -32.43
CA PRO A 113 15.85 -4.00 -31.95
C PRO A 113 15.11 -3.08 -32.94
N GLY A 114 13.90 -2.63 -32.57
CA GLY A 114 13.07 -1.78 -33.43
C GLY A 114 11.55 -2.05 -33.41
N SER A 115 11.06 -3.15 -32.83
CA SER A 115 9.62 -3.38 -32.66
C SER A 115 9.19 -3.14 -31.21
N PRO A 116 8.55 -2.00 -30.89
CA PRO A 116 7.99 -1.79 -29.57
C PRO A 116 6.70 -2.64 -29.42
N GLY A 117 6.72 -3.60 -28.49
CA GLY A 117 5.50 -3.93 -27.74
C GLY A 117 4.75 -5.25 -27.97
N ALA A 118 5.30 -6.29 -28.62
CA ALA A 118 4.48 -7.49 -28.91
C ALA A 118 4.95 -8.84 -28.34
N GLY A 119 6.03 -8.92 -27.55
CA GLY A 119 6.51 -10.24 -27.10
C GLY A 119 7.33 -10.29 -25.81
N ALA A 120 7.41 -9.20 -25.04
CA ALA A 120 8.23 -9.14 -23.83
C ALA A 120 7.44 -9.27 -22.51
N GLU A 121 6.10 -9.29 -22.56
CA GLU A 121 5.25 -9.25 -21.37
C GLU A 121 4.68 -10.60 -20.92
N GLU A 122 4.84 -11.65 -21.73
CA GLU A 122 4.31 -12.98 -21.38
C GLU A 122 5.03 -13.53 -20.14
N GLY A 123 4.25 -13.85 -19.09
CA GLY A 123 4.75 -14.34 -17.80
C GLY A 123 5.07 -13.26 -16.76
N ILE A 124 5.04 -11.98 -17.14
CA ILE A 124 5.31 -10.89 -16.19
C ILE A 124 4.04 -10.59 -15.40
N LEU A 125 4.13 -10.70 -14.08
CA LEU A 125 3.05 -10.39 -13.16
C LEU A 125 3.18 -8.92 -12.71
N ARG A 126 2.07 -8.18 -12.79
CA ARG A 126 1.97 -6.81 -12.28
C ARG A 126 1.40 -6.86 -10.87
N VAL A 127 2.16 -6.34 -9.91
CA VAL A 127 1.79 -6.32 -8.49
C VAL A 127 1.70 -4.88 -8.01
N ALA A 128 0.48 -4.37 -7.89
CA ALA A 128 0.21 -3.07 -7.31
C ALA A 128 0.37 -3.12 -5.79
N ILE A 129 0.89 -2.04 -5.24
CA ILE A 129 1.15 -1.89 -3.81
C ILE A 129 0.70 -0.52 -3.33
N TRP A 130 0.28 -0.46 -2.06
CA TRP A 130 -0.04 0.79 -1.41
C TRP A 130 0.55 0.88 -0.01
N PHE A 131 0.65 2.10 0.50
CA PHE A 131 1.06 2.41 1.85
C PHE A 131 0.21 3.54 2.39
N THR A 132 -0.23 3.42 3.65
CA THR A 132 -0.85 4.52 4.38
C THR A 132 -0.44 4.48 5.85
N ARG A 133 -0.44 5.64 6.49
CA ARG A 133 -0.32 5.79 7.95
C ARG A 133 -1.66 6.04 8.64
N GLU A 134 -2.72 6.20 7.86
CA GLU A 134 -4.04 6.45 8.43
C GLU A 134 -4.54 5.21 9.19
N PRO A 135 -5.19 5.40 10.34
CA PRO A 135 -5.86 4.31 11.02
C PRO A 135 -7.04 3.84 10.17
N LEU A 136 -7.12 2.53 9.95
CA LEU A 136 -8.13 1.93 9.07
C LEU A 136 -9.15 1.14 9.85
N VAL A 137 -10.42 1.33 9.49
CA VAL A 137 -11.53 0.47 9.90
C VAL A 137 -11.86 -0.41 8.72
N TYR A 138 -11.62 -1.71 8.83
CA TYR A 138 -11.86 -2.68 7.78
C TYR A 138 -13.37 -2.89 7.59
N PRO A 139 -13.91 -2.60 6.39
CA PRO A 139 -15.29 -2.91 6.06
C PRO A 139 -15.61 -4.41 6.17
N GLY A 140 -16.90 -4.75 6.26
CA GLY A 140 -17.35 -6.14 6.45
C GLY A 140 -17.07 -7.06 5.26
N GLU A 141 -16.71 -6.53 4.09
CA GLU A 141 -16.30 -7.32 2.93
C GLU A 141 -14.86 -7.86 3.04
N TRP A 142 -14.08 -7.41 4.03
CA TRP A 142 -12.73 -7.90 4.26
C TRP A 142 -12.75 -9.20 5.04
N THR A 143 -12.09 -10.23 4.52
CA THR A 143 -11.84 -11.47 5.27
C THR A 143 -10.69 -11.26 6.23
N THR A 144 -10.90 -11.53 7.51
CA THR A 144 -9.90 -11.37 8.57
C THR A 144 -9.27 -12.72 8.98
N PRO A 145 -8.13 -12.72 9.70
CA PRO A 145 -7.57 -13.94 10.28
C PRO A 145 -8.56 -14.73 11.16
N ALA A 146 -9.50 -14.05 11.82
CA ALA A 146 -10.54 -14.69 12.64
C ALA A 146 -11.56 -15.48 11.80
N GLU A 147 -11.73 -15.11 10.54
CA GLU A 147 -12.68 -15.72 9.59
C GLU A 147 -12.01 -16.80 8.71
N GLY A 148 -10.76 -17.16 9.01
CA GLY A 148 -10.04 -18.24 8.33
C GLY A 148 -9.07 -17.77 7.24
N LEU A 149 -8.76 -16.48 7.16
CA LEU A 149 -7.69 -16.00 6.28
C LEU A 149 -6.37 -16.71 6.60
N LYS A 150 -5.80 -17.40 5.62
CA LYS A 150 -4.53 -18.10 5.76
C LYS A 150 -3.41 -17.09 6.03
N THR A 151 -2.82 -17.17 7.22
CA THR A 151 -1.73 -16.27 7.61
C THR A 151 -0.42 -16.69 6.96
N CYS A 152 0.39 -15.69 6.60
CA CYS A 152 1.76 -15.91 6.14
C CYS A 152 2.70 -16.00 7.34
N THR A 153 3.18 -17.21 7.65
CA THR A 153 4.12 -17.46 8.75
C THR A 153 5.52 -16.92 8.48
N THR A 154 5.80 -16.54 7.24
CA THR A 154 7.10 -16.01 6.78
C THR A 154 7.20 -14.49 6.87
N LEU A 155 6.16 -13.79 7.35
CA LEU A 155 6.22 -12.33 7.49
C LEU A 155 7.29 -11.91 8.53
N PRO A 156 7.98 -10.78 8.30
CA PRO A 156 9.00 -10.31 9.23
C PRO A 156 8.38 -9.90 10.58
N PRO A 157 9.14 -9.95 11.68
CA PRO A 157 8.64 -9.55 13.01
C PRO A 157 8.06 -8.13 13.00
N GLY A 158 6.91 -7.97 13.65
CA GLY A 158 6.19 -6.69 13.72
C GLY A 158 5.26 -6.42 12.54
N ILE A 159 5.21 -7.31 11.54
CA ILE A 159 4.23 -7.28 10.44
C ILE A 159 3.22 -8.41 10.62
N SER A 160 1.95 -8.14 10.34
CA SER A 160 0.89 -9.15 10.38
C SER A 160 -0.09 -8.96 9.23
N LEU A 161 -0.59 -10.06 8.68
CA LEU A 161 -1.70 -10.02 7.72
C LEU A 161 -2.98 -9.67 8.48
N LEU A 162 -3.54 -8.49 8.23
CA LEU A 162 -4.72 -7.97 8.92
C LEU A 162 -6.03 -8.38 8.24
N GLY A 163 -6.01 -8.51 6.92
CA GLY A 163 -7.18 -8.90 6.15
C GLY A 163 -6.89 -9.04 4.66
N ALA A 164 -7.87 -9.58 3.95
CA ALA A 164 -7.87 -9.70 2.51
C ALA A 164 -9.21 -9.24 1.93
N PHE A 165 -9.18 -8.61 0.76
CA PHE A 165 -10.34 -8.13 0.02
C PHE A 165 -10.23 -8.53 -1.44
N GLU A 166 -11.27 -9.13 -2.00
CA GLU A 166 -11.31 -9.46 -3.42
C GLU A 166 -11.56 -8.18 -4.24
N LEU A 167 -10.60 -7.83 -5.10
CA LEU A 167 -10.65 -6.62 -5.92
C LEU A 167 -11.52 -6.83 -7.15
N ASP A 168 -11.07 -7.78 -7.97
CA ASP A 168 -11.61 -8.16 -9.27
C ASP A 168 -11.34 -9.67 -9.47
N GLU A 169 -11.83 -10.25 -10.56
CA GLU A 169 -11.60 -11.66 -10.87
C GLU A 169 -10.10 -12.00 -10.88
N GLY A 170 -9.68 -12.86 -9.94
CA GLY A 170 -8.30 -13.34 -9.84
C GLY A 170 -7.34 -12.43 -9.07
N MET A 171 -7.80 -11.32 -8.50
CA MET A 171 -6.94 -10.40 -7.72
C MET A 171 -7.45 -10.23 -6.29
N THR A 172 -6.58 -10.50 -5.31
CA THR A 172 -6.89 -10.28 -3.89
C THR A 172 -5.98 -9.21 -3.31
N LEU A 173 -6.54 -8.17 -2.71
CA LEU A 173 -5.79 -7.18 -1.95
C LEU A 173 -5.51 -7.68 -0.54
N TRP A 174 -4.24 -7.78 -0.17
CA TRP A 174 -3.83 -8.12 1.19
C TRP A 174 -3.43 -6.86 1.96
N ALA A 175 -3.90 -6.74 3.20
CA ALA A 175 -3.48 -5.69 4.13
C ALA A 175 -2.47 -6.23 5.15
N LEU A 176 -1.26 -5.67 5.15
CA LEU A 176 -0.18 -6.01 6.06
C LEU A 176 0.02 -4.87 7.06
N GLY A 177 -0.31 -5.11 8.32
CA GLY A 177 -0.23 -4.15 9.40
C GLY A 177 1.15 -4.12 10.05
N ALA A 178 1.60 -2.92 10.37
CA ALA A 178 2.77 -2.65 11.20
C ALA A 178 2.43 -1.63 12.30
N ALA A 179 3.37 -1.36 13.20
CA ALA A 179 3.20 -0.27 14.15
C ALA A 179 3.14 1.08 13.41
N GLY A 180 1.95 1.67 13.34
CA GLY A 180 1.72 3.02 12.81
C GLY A 180 1.54 3.13 11.29
N TYR A 181 1.46 2.01 10.55
CA TYR A 181 1.14 2.03 9.13
C TYR A 181 0.55 0.70 8.64
N THR A 182 -0.07 0.74 7.46
CA THR A 182 -0.54 -0.43 6.73
C THR A 182 0.03 -0.43 5.32
N LEU A 183 0.54 -1.58 4.90
CA LEU A 183 0.91 -1.88 3.52
C LEU A 183 -0.19 -2.68 2.85
N PHE A 184 -0.38 -2.45 1.56
CA PHE A 184 -1.29 -3.24 0.74
C PHE A 184 -0.54 -3.85 -0.43
N VAL A 185 -0.89 -5.08 -0.76
CA VAL A 185 -0.31 -5.82 -1.88
C VAL A 185 -1.45 -6.45 -2.66
N SER A 186 -1.56 -6.13 -3.95
CA SER A 186 -2.48 -6.85 -4.84
C SER A 186 -1.84 -8.19 -5.21
N VAL A 187 -2.50 -9.28 -4.86
CA VAL A 187 -2.03 -10.64 -5.09
C VAL A 187 -2.78 -11.23 -6.28
N PRO A 188 -2.13 -11.35 -7.46
CA PRO A 188 -2.69 -12.11 -8.58
C PRO A 188 -2.77 -13.59 -8.24
N VAL A 189 -3.79 -14.26 -8.73
CA VAL A 189 -4.00 -15.71 -8.57
C VAL A 189 -2.87 -16.53 -9.19
N GLU A 190 -2.20 -15.99 -10.20
CA GLU A 190 -1.03 -16.58 -10.86
C GLU A 190 0.25 -16.48 -10.01
N LEU A 191 0.24 -15.69 -8.93
CA LEU A 191 1.40 -15.57 -8.04
C LEU A 191 1.57 -16.84 -7.22
N ALA A 192 2.55 -17.67 -7.60
CA ALA A 192 2.77 -18.98 -6.99
C ALA A 192 3.06 -18.96 -5.48
N ASP A 193 3.77 -17.93 -4.99
CA ASP A 193 4.11 -17.78 -3.57
C ASP A 193 3.85 -16.34 -3.08
N PRO A 194 2.58 -16.00 -2.78
CA PRO A 194 2.22 -14.65 -2.37
C PRO A 194 2.78 -14.29 -0.98
N CYS A 195 2.97 -15.28 -0.10
CA CYS A 195 3.56 -15.04 1.22
C CYS A 195 5.04 -14.66 1.13
N ARG A 196 5.82 -15.31 0.26
CA ARG A 196 7.21 -14.92 0.01
C ARG A 196 7.29 -13.54 -0.62
N PHE A 197 6.37 -13.22 -1.56
CA PHE A 197 6.30 -11.87 -2.13
C PHE A 197 6.09 -10.82 -1.04
N ALA A 198 5.02 -10.97 -0.25
CA ALA A 198 4.66 -10.08 0.84
C ALA A 198 5.78 -9.95 1.89
N SER A 199 6.42 -11.06 2.25
CA SER A 199 7.51 -11.09 3.23
C SER A 199 8.72 -10.26 2.78
N VAL A 200 9.27 -10.52 1.59
CA VAL A 200 10.43 -9.78 1.07
C VAL A 200 10.09 -8.31 0.86
N PHE A 201 8.90 -8.00 0.35
CA PHE A 201 8.45 -6.61 0.22
C PHE A 201 8.41 -5.90 1.57
N ALA A 202 7.75 -6.51 2.57
CA ALA A 202 7.62 -5.94 3.90
C ALA A 202 8.98 -5.77 4.60
N GLU A 203 9.89 -6.74 4.47
CA GLU A 203 11.24 -6.68 5.04
C GLU A 203 12.04 -5.52 4.43
N ARG A 204 12.03 -5.39 3.11
CA ARG A 204 12.74 -4.31 2.42
C ARG A 204 12.11 -2.96 2.75
N PHE A 205 10.79 -2.85 2.75
CA PHE A 205 10.11 -1.61 3.12
C PHE A 205 10.41 -1.19 4.57
N LEU A 206 10.39 -2.14 5.51
CA LEU A 206 10.78 -1.90 6.91
C LEU A 206 12.19 -1.34 7.02
N PHE A 207 13.13 -1.84 6.21
CA PHE A 207 14.48 -1.29 6.17
C PHE A 207 14.46 0.20 5.78
N PHE A 208 13.76 0.58 4.71
CA PHE A 208 13.66 1.99 4.31
C PHE A 208 12.99 2.84 5.39
N GLN A 209 11.89 2.38 5.98
CA GLN A 209 11.16 3.13 7.01
C GLN A 209 12.01 3.48 8.25
N ARG A 210 13.04 2.69 8.57
CA ARG A 210 13.94 2.99 9.70
C ARG A 210 14.83 4.21 9.48
N TYR A 211 15.05 4.62 8.23
CA TYR A 211 15.94 5.72 7.87
C TYR A 211 15.19 6.95 7.33
N VAL A 212 13.86 6.89 7.31
CA VAL A 212 13.00 7.99 6.90
C VAL A 212 12.97 9.03 8.02
N GLU A 213 13.44 10.26 7.74
CA GLU A 213 13.41 11.36 8.71
C GLU A 213 12.01 11.91 8.89
N ARG A 214 11.24 12.03 7.79
CA ARG A 214 9.88 12.54 7.81
C ARG A 214 8.90 11.58 7.14
N PRO A 215 7.65 11.47 7.62
CA PRO A 215 6.66 10.56 7.06
C PRO A 215 6.54 10.61 5.52
N GLU A 216 6.64 11.81 4.95
CA GLU A 216 6.57 12.09 3.52
C GLU A 216 7.74 11.55 2.70
N ASP A 217 8.90 11.25 3.31
CA ASP A 217 10.08 10.72 2.61
C ASP A 217 9.99 9.20 2.41
N SER A 218 8.87 8.59 2.77
CA SER A 218 8.62 7.17 2.57
C SER A 218 8.63 6.82 1.07
N SER A 219 9.41 5.82 0.68
CA SER A 219 9.47 5.31 -0.70
C SER A 219 9.44 3.79 -0.76
N PHE A 220 8.92 3.25 -1.85
CA PHE A 220 8.99 1.82 -2.11
C PHE A 220 10.39 1.39 -2.58
N PRO A 221 10.85 0.18 -2.19
CA PRO A 221 12.08 -0.40 -2.71
C PRO A 221 12.05 -0.47 -4.25
N ALA A 222 13.15 -0.10 -4.91
CA ALA A 222 13.22 -0.20 -6.37
C ALA A 222 13.28 -1.66 -6.86
N ILE A 223 13.88 -2.54 -6.07
CA ILE A 223 14.16 -3.94 -6.43
C ILE A 223 13.77 -4.84 -5.26
N LEU A 224 13.07 -5.93 -5.56
CA LEU A 224 12.83 -7.04 -4.65
C LEU A 224 13.51 -8.29 -5.20
N GLU A 225 14.41 -8.88 -4.43
CA GLU A 225 15.11 -10.10 -4.79
C GLU A 225 14.59 -11.25 -3.94
N PHE A 226 14.08 -12.29 -4.60
CA PHE A 226 13.47 -13.41 -3.89
C PHE A 226 14.46 -14.55 -3.64
N GLY A 227 15.68 -14.49 -4.19
CA GLY A 227 16.63 -15.61 -4.18
C GLY A 227 16.26 -16.66 -5.23
N ARG A 228 17.26 -17.42 -5.69
CA ARG A 228 17.07 -18.53 -6.64
C ARG A 228 16.55 -19.78 -5.94
#